data_AF-A0A9D2IXQ1-F1
#
_entry.id   AF-A0A9D2IXQ1-F1
#
_cell.length_a   1.000
_cell.length_b   1.000
_cell.length_c   1.000
_cell.angle_alpha   90.00
_cell.angle_beta   90.00
_cell.angle_gamma   90.00
#
_symmetry.space_group_name_H-M   'P 1'
#
loop_
_entity.id
_entity.type
_entity.pdbx_description
1 polymer ?
#
loop_
_entity_poly.entity_id
_entity_poly.type
_entity_poly.pdbx_seq_one_letter_code
_entity_poly.pdbx_strand_id
1 'polypeptide(L)'
;MIRIDTEELLKLKNYYLIGGTSAVNSSSSSKESGETDTSLSLEDALRILPKDPKKLIELFNLDDPNNRYILLRLLGRDYLEKLTEELDKSSMLLIMQFFTVAKLMSMLQKLPKMKLLEMLQQIFTPEEMLKMMPEKYMDKFLTNDGLKKEELLKSLMGLPPEALSKMIQSVTGKPPQNVNPSMSKDEQSAAMVQELSQMNPQNFKKALVSMEKEEKIKIIMDLTEKDKDKWLLFPQEAYLSTVEMLPKDMMIQSMNALETSDMAEMINILPDEMLTQSLTLVHPEVFAESLLQNNTDLLAQLLTAA
;
A
#
# COMPACT_ATOMS: atom_id res chain seq x y z
N MET A 1 -5.95 -34.94 20.67
CA MET A 1 -5.62 -33.50 20.69
C MET A 1 -4.13 -33.41 20.95
N ILE A 2 -3.34 -33.10 19.93
CA ILE A 2 -1.88 -33.01 20.08
C ILE A 2 -1.62 -31.63 20.69
N ARG A 3 -1.10 -31.58 21.92
CA ARG A 3 -0.51 -30.35 22.44
C ARG A 3 0.86 -30.23 21.82
N ILE A 4 1.04 -29.16 21.07
CA ILE A 4 2.30 -28.84 20.42
C ILE A 4 3.30 -28.43 21.53
N ASP A 5 4.16 -29.36 21.97
CA ASP A 5 5.18 -29.09 23.00
C ASP A 5 6.30 -28.23 22.42
N THR A 6 6.44 -27.02 22.96
CA THR A 6 7.44 -26.03 22.56
C THR A 6 8.90 -26.54 22.65
N GLU A 7 9.22 -27.49 23.53
CA GLU A 7 10.59 -28.02 23.65
C GLU A 7 10.95 -29.01 22.54
N GLU A 8 10.02 -29.85 22.09
CA GLU A 8 10.26 -30.80 20.99
C GLU A 8 10.35 -30.11 19.63
N LEU A 9 9.63 -29.00 19.47
CA LEU A 9 9.68 -28.20 18.24
C LEU A 9 10.97 -27.40 18.12
N LEU A 10 11.58 -27.00 19.25
CA LEU A 10 12.91 -26.41 19.24
C LEU A 10 13.96 -27.41 18.74
N LYS A 11 13.77 -28.71 19.00
CA LYS A 11 14.62 -29.78 18.44
C LYS A 11 14.43 -29.91 16.91
N LEU A 12 13.18 -29.88 16.43
CA LEU A 12 12.85 -29.88 15.00
C LEU A 12 13.38 -28.65 14.26
N LYS A 13 13.30 -27.46 14.86
CA LYS A 13 13.86 -26.23 14.28
C LYS A 13 15.37 -26.34 14.07
N ASN A 14 16.10 -26.92 15.02
CA ASN A 14 17.55 -27.13 14.90
C ASN A 14 17.90 -28.15 13.81
N TYR A 15 17.06 -29.16 13.59
CA TYR A 15 17.23 -30.12 12.49
C TYR A 15 17.14 -29.44 11.11
N TYR A 16 16.23 -28.47 10.92
CA TYR A 16 16.12 -27.70 9.69
C TYR A 16 17.24 -26.68 9.49
N LEU A 17 17.74 -26.05 10.57
CA LEU A 17 18.81 -25.05 10.49
C LEU A 17 20.20 -25.63 10.19
N ILE A 18 20.43 -26.92 10.48
CA ILE A 18 21.74 -27.57 10.30
C ILE A 18 21.84 -28.30 8.94
N GLY A 19 20.79 -28.25 8.12
CA GLY A 19 20.77 -28.90 6.81
C GLY A 19 20.61 -30.41 6.96
N GLY A 20 19.37 -30.89 6.84
CA GLY A 20 19.02 -32.31 6.83
C GLY A 20 19.66 -33.06 5.65
N THR A 21 20.93 -33.38 5.77
CA THR A 21 21.62 -34.43 5.02
C THR A 21 22.66 -35.07 5.93
N SER A 22 22.25 -36.05 6.71
CA SER A 22 23.12 -37.12 7.19
C SER A 22 22.28 -38.25 7.76
N ALA A 23 21.86 -39.15 6.87
CA ALA A 23 21.68 -40.54 7.24
C ALA A 23 23.06 -41.06 7.66
N VAL A 24 23.28 -41.28 8.96
CA VAL A 24 24.44 -42.02 9.45
C VAL A 24 23.94 -43.26 10.17
N ASN A 25 24.12 -44.38 9.49
CA ASN A 25 24.22 -45.70 10.09
C ASN A 25 25.19 -45.65 11.28
N SER A 26 24.70 -46.00 12.47
CA SER A 26 25.55 -46.54 13.51
C SER A 26 24.86 -47.75 14.14
N SER A 27 25.22 -48.92 13.61
CA SER A 27 25.04 -50.20 14.28
C SER A 27 25.93 -50.25 15.52
N SER A 28 25.33 -50.42 16.70
CA SER A 28 25.99 -51.11 17.82
C SER A 28 24.94 -51.79 18.69
N SER A 29 25.15 -53.09 18.87
CA SER A 29 24.28 -54.05 19.50
C SER A 29 24.25 -53.96 21.04
N SER A 30 23.11 -54.37 21.59
CA SER A 30 22.91 -55.04 22.89
C SER A 30 22.65 -54.15 24.11
N LYS A 31 21.39 -54.03 24.55
CA LYS A 31 20.71 -54.99 25.45
C LYS A 31 19.26 -54.57 25.72
N GLU A 32 18.44 -55.59 25.95
CA GLU A 32 16.99 -55.54 26.16
C GLU A 32 16.58 -54.66 27.35
N SER A 33 15.63 -53.77 27.07
CA SER A 33 14.53 -53.43 27.96
C SER A 33 13.33 -53.10 27.08
N GLY A 34 12.27 -53.90 27.19
CA GLY A 34 11.06 -53.75 26.41
C GLY A 34 10.28 -52.50 26.80
N GLU A 35 10.50 -51.43 26.05
CA GLU A 35 9.46 -50.46 25.73
C GLU A 35 9.18 -50.66 24.25
N THR A 36 7.93 -50.94 23.90
CA THR A 36 7.48 -50.89 22.50
C THR A 36 7.58 -49.43 22.09
N ASP A 37 8.72 -49.07 21.51
CA ASP A 37 8.97 -47.78 20.88
C ASP A 37 8.11 -47.73 19.61
N THR A 38 6.84 -47.39 19.77
CA THR A 38 5.89 -47.15 18.68
C THR A 38 6.17 -45.78 18.07
N SER A 39 7.40 -45.54 17.62
CA SER A 39 7.71 -44.37 16.81
C SER A 39 7.02 -44.53 15.45
N LEU A 40 6.04 -43.68 15.16
CA LEU A 40 5.36 -43.66 13.87
C LEU A 40 6.40 -43.35 12.78
N SER A 41 6.48 -44.17 11.72
CA SER A 41 7.38 -43.87 10.59
C SER A 41 6.85 -42.66 9.80
N LEU A 42 7.74 -41.93 9.11
CA LEU A 42 7.33 -40.78 8.29
C LEU A 42 6.36 -41.20 7.16
N GLU A 43 6.55 -42.38 6.58
CA GLU A 43 5.65 -42.93 5.56
C GLU A 43 4.26 -43.23 6.11
N ASP A 44 4.17 -43.76 7.33
CA ASP A 44 2.90 -44.02 8.00
C ASP A 44 2.22 -42.72 8.43
N ALA A 45 2.99 -41.73 8.90
CA ALA A 45 2.51 -40.39 9.23
C ALA A 45 1.89 -39.70 8.00
N LEU A 46 2.54 -39.77 6.83
CA LEU A 46 2.01 -39.20 5.58
C LEU A 46 0.71 -39.86 5.11
N ARG A 47 0.55 -41.17 5.38
CA ARG A 47 -0.67 -41.94 5.06
C ARG A 47 -1.85 -41.57 5.96
N ILE A 48 -1.61 -41.35 7.24
CA ILE A 48 -2.67 -41.01 8.21
C ILE A 48 -2.94 -39.51 8.31
N LEU A 49 -2.05 -38.66 7.78
CA LEU A 49 -2.22 -37.21 7.78
C LEU A 49 -3.57 -36.84 7.13
N PRO A 50 -4.44 -36.10 7.85
CA PRO A 50 -5.72 -35.68 7.29
C PRO A 50 -5.53 -34.90 5.99
N LYS A 51 -6.33 -35.20 4.97
CA LYS A 51 -6.35 -34.44 3.70
C LYS A 51 -7.43 -33.36 3.68
N ASP A 52 -8.20 -33.26 4.76
CA ASP A 52 -9.27 -32.28 4.97
C ASP A 52 -8.75 -31.17 5.88
N PRO A 53 -8.76 -29.89 5.44
CA PRO A 53 -8.33 -28.75 6.24
C PRO A 53 -9.00 -28.69 7.61
N LYS A 54 -10.28 -29.03 7.73
CA LYS A 54 -11.01 -28.98 9.01
C LYS A 54 -10.45 -29.94 10.04
N LYS A 55 -10.12 -31.16 9.59
CA LYS A 55 -9.47 -32.16 10.45
C LYS A 55 -8.05 -31.74 10.83
N LEU A 56 -7.35 -31.02 9.94
CA LEU A 56 -6.03 -30.47 10.27
C LEU A 56 -6.12 -29.37 11.34
N ILE A 57 -7.13 -28.50 11.24
CA ILE A 57 -7.42 -27.48 12.26
C ILE A 57 -7.68 -28.14 13.61
N GLU A 58 -8.53 -29.15 13.67
CA GLU A 58 -8.82 -29.88 14.92
C GLU A 58 -7.57 -30.57 15.49
N LEU A 59 -6.77 -31.19 14.63
CA LEU A 59 -5.59 -31.97 15.02
C LEU A 59 -4.51 -31.10 15.68
N PHE A 60 -4.21 -29.95 15.07
CA PHE A 60 -3.20 -29.00 15.54
C PHE A 60 -3.78 -27.83 16.33
N ASN A 61 -5.10 -27.83 16.57
CA ASN A 61 -5.85 -26.73 17.19
C ASN A 61 -5.49 -25.37 16.57
N LEU A 62 -5.61 -25.29 15.24
CA LEU A 62 -5.20 -24.12 14.46
C LEU A 62 -6.11 -22.90 14.65
N ASP A 63 -7.19 -22.99 15.43
CA ASP A 63 -7.95 -21.81 15.86
C ASP A 63 -7.18 -20.98 16.90
N ASP A 64 -6.23 -21.59 17.63
CA ASP A 64 -5.34 -20.89 18.56
C ASP A 64 -4.19 -20.18 17.81
N PRO A 65 -4.09 -18.84 17.89
CA PRO A 65 -2.99 -18.10 17.27
C PRO A 65 -1.60 -18.53 17.73
N ASN A 66 -1.45 -19.03 18.96
CA ASN A 66 -0.15 -19.52 19.46
C ASN A 66 0.30 -20.78 18.72
N ASN A 67 -0.62 -21.69 18.43
CA ASN A 67 -0.31 -22.90 17.67
C ASN A 67 0.04 -22.55 16.23
N ARG A 68 -0.68 -21.61 15.61
CA ARG A 68 -0.31 -21.07 14.28
C ARG A 68 1.08 -20.44 14.31
N TYR A 69 1.36 -19.59 15.31
CA TYR A 69 2.66 -18.94 15.48
C TYR A 69 3.80 -19.96 15.56
N ILE A 70 3.63 -20.99 16.36
CA ILE A 70 4.63 -22.06 16.53
C ILE A 70 4.90 -22.76 15.19
N LEU A 71 3.87 -23.12 14.43
CA LEU A 71 4.04 -23.76 13.12
C LEU A 71 4.70 -22.81 12.12
N LEU A 72 4.28 -21.54 12.07
CA LEU A 72 4.87 -20.52 11.21
C LEU A 72 6.38 -20.33 11.48
N ARG A 73 6.85 -20.46 12.73
CA ARG A 73 8.29 -20.38 13.06
C ARG A 73 9.14 -21.52 12.52
N LEU A 74 8.52 -22.64 12.13
CA LEU A 74 9.19 -23.78 11.51
C LEU A 74 9.26 -23.66 9.99
N LEU A 75 8.48 -22.73 9.42
CA LEU A 75 8.41 -22.49 7.99
C LEU A 75 9.54 -21.56 7.53
N GLY A 76 10.01 -21.78 6.31
CA GLY A 76 11.01 -20.93 5.69
C GLY A 76 10.43 -19.58 5.26
N ARG A 77 11.28 -18.55 5.19
CA ARG A 77 10.89 -17.19 4.81
C ARG A 77 10.14 -17.13 3.49
N ASP A 78 10.60 -17.85 2.46
CA ASP A 78 9.95 -17.90 1.15
C ASP A 78 8.48 -18.36 1.22
N TYR A 79 8.16 -19.25 2.16
CA TYR A 79 6.78 -19.69 2.38
C TYR A 79 5.96 -18.63 3.13
N LEU A 80 6.55 -17.99 4.14
CA LEU A 80 5.92 -16.88 4.85
C LEU A 80 5.58 -15.74 3.90
N GLU A 81 6.48 -15.40 2.98
CA GLU A 81 6.24 -14.36 1.98
C GLU A 81 5.07 -14.71 1.06
N LYS A 82 4.96 -15.95 0.58
CA LYS A 82 3.78 -16.41 -0.19
C LYS A 82 2.49 -16.36 0.63
N LEU A 83 2.56 -16.75 1.90
CA LEU A 83 1.40 -16.76 2.78
C LEU A 83 0.85 -15.34 3.06
N THR A 84 1.65 -14.28 2.86
CA THR A 84 1.12 -12.91 2.97
C THR A 84 0.06 -12.59 1.93
N GLU A 85 0.08 -13.24 0.76
CA GLU A 85 -0.94 -13.05 -0.29
C GLU A 85 -2.31 -13.61 0.13
N GLU A 86 -2.34 -14.51 1.11
CA GLU A 86 -3.54 -15.14 1.67
C GLU A 86 -4.18 -14.33 2.80
N LEU A 87 -3.57 -13.22 3.21
CA LEU A 87 -4.16 -12.30 4.18
C LEU A 87 -5.32 -11.54 3.54
N ASP A 88 -6.44 -11.43 4.25
CA ASP A 88 -7.50 -10.53 3.85
C ASP A 88 -7.06 -9.05 4.04
N LYS A 89 -7.68 -8.12 3.30
CA LYS A 89 -7.34 -6.70 3.36
C LYS A 89 -7.39 -6.13 4.78
N SER A 90 -8.33 -6.56 5.63
CA SER A 90 -8.45 -6.01 6.98
C SER A 90 -7.27 -6.44 7.87
N SER A 91 -6.83 -7.70 7.73
CA SER A 91 -5.62 -8.20 8.38
C SER A 91 -4.37 -7.49 7.88
N MET A 92 -4.24 -7.26 6.56
CA MET A 92 -3.13 -6.48 5.99
C MET A 92 -3.05 -5.07 6.58
N LEU A 93 -4.18 -4.36 6.64
CA LEU A 93 -4.25 -3.02 7.23
C LEU A 93 -3.91 -3.00 8.73
N LEU A 94 -4.31 -4.03 9.48
CA LEU A 94 -3.92 -4.19 10.88
C LEU A 94 -2.40 -4.35 11.02
N ILE A 95 -1.79 -5.16 10.15
CA ILE A 95 -0.33 -5.35 10.14
C ILE A 95 0.40 -4.04 9.81
N MET A 96 -0.17 -3.20 8.92
CA MET A 96 0.42 -1.90 8.62
C MET A 96 0.59 -1.00 9.84
N GLN A 97 -0.20 -1.23 10.92
CA GLN A 97 -0.06 -0.49 12.17
C GLN A 97 1.27 -0.74 12.88
N PHE A 98 1.98 -1.84 12.61
CA PHE A 98 3.29 -2.12 13.21
C PHE A 98 4.41 -1.24 12.64
N PHE A 99 4.24 -0.70 11.43
CA PHE A 99 5.26 0.17 10.84
C PHE A 99 5.23 1.58 11.42
N THR A 100 6.40 2.23 11.48
CA THR A 100 6.48 3.67 11.77
C THR A 100 6.02 4.48 10.56
N VAL A 101 5.61 5.74 10.77
CA VAL A 101 5.24 6.66 9.67
C VAL A 101 6.40 6.77 8.66
N ALA A 102 7.64 6.92 9.14
CA ALA A 102 8.81 6.99 8.27
C ALA A 102 8.97 5.73 7.39
N LYS A 103 8.70 4.54 7.95
CA LYS A 103 8.79 3.29 7.21
C LYS A 103 7.67 3.17 6.18
N LEU A 104 6.42 3.50 6.56
CA LEU A 104 5.29 3.58 5.63
C LEU A 104 5.60 4.52 4.46
N MET A 105 6.07 5.74 4.75
CA MET A 105 6.45 6.71 3.72
C MET A 105 7.54 6.18 2.78
N SER A 106 8.56 5.47 3.30
CA SER A 106 9.60 4.88 2.45
C SER A 106 9.08 3.79 1.51
N MET A 107 7.99 3.12 1.87
CA MET A 107 7.32 2.14 1.02
C MET A 107 6.45 2.86 -0.03
N LEU A 108 5.69 3.86 0.39
CA LEU A 108 4.85 4.67 -0.52
C LEU A 108 5.67 5.42 -1.58
N GLN A 109 6.90 5.84 -1.26
CA GLN A 109 7.82 6.43 -2.24
C GLN A 109 8.13 5.54 -3.43
N LYS A 110 8.00 4.22 -3.29
CA LYS A 110 8.24 3.25 -4.37
C LYS A 110 7.01 3.03 -5.25
N LEU A 111 5.84 3.48 -4.80
CA LEU A 111 4.60 3.30 -5.55
C LEU A 111 4.52 4.27 -6.75
N PRO A 112 3.90 3.84 -7.86
CA PRO A 112 3.60 4.72 -8.97
C PRO A 112 2.59 5.81 -8.56
N LYS A 113 2.64 6.96 -9.25
CA LYS A 113 1.75 8.12 -9.01
C LYS A 113 0.27 7.76 -8.98
N MET A 114 -0.16 6.84 -9.85
CA MET A 114 -1.55 6.41 -9.95
C MET A 114 -2.04 5.79 -8.64
N LYS A 115 -1.26 4.90 -8.03
CA LYS A 115 -1.62 4.27 -6.75
C LYS A 115 -1.65 5.29 -5.61
N LEU A 116 -0.72 6.25 -5.60
CA LEU A 116 -0.74 7.34 -4.61
C LEU A 116 -1.96 8.26 -4.75
N LEU A 117 -2.39 8.51 -6.00
CA LEU A 117 -3.62 9.25 -6.28
C LEU A 117 -4.86 8.47 -5.80
N GLU A 118 -4.94 7.18 -6.10
CA GLU A 118 -6.05 6.29 -5.66
C GLU A 118 -6.14 6.23 -4.14
N MET A 119 -5.00 6.12 -3.45
CA MET A 119 -4.95 6.20 -1.99
C MET A 119 -5.58 7.49 -1.46
N LEU A 120 -5.20 8.65 -2.01
CA LEU A 120 -5.76 9.93 -1.56
C LEU A 120 -7.25 10.06 -1.90
N GLN A 121 -7.68 9.57 -3.06
CA GLN A 121 -9.10 9.58 -3.47
C GLN A 121 -9.98 8.64 -2.65
N GLN A 122 -9.40 7.65 -1.96
CA GLN A 122 -10.11 6.77 -1.04
C GLN A 122 -10.65 7.52 0.20
N ILE A 123 -9.97 8.61 0.60
CA ILE A 123 -10.26 9.33 1.84
C ILE A 123 -10.62 10.81 1.64
N PHE A 124 -10.38 11.36 0.45
CA PHE A 124 -10.70 12.75 0.13
C PHE A 124 -11.48 12.89 -1.16
N THR A 125 -12.35 13.90 -1.20
CA THR A 125 -12.81 14.46 -2.47
C THR A 125 -11.64 15.13 -3.21
N PRO A 126 -11.74 15.30 -4.55
CA PRO A 126 -10.70 15.99 -5.31
C PRO A 126 -10.39 17.42 -4.80
N GLU A 127 -11.40 18.15 -4.35
CA GLU A 127 -11.23 19.50 -3.80
C GLU A 127 -10.48 19.48 -2.46
N GLU A 128 -10.83 18.56 -1.55
CA GLU A 128 -10.14 18.40 -0.26
C GLU A 128 -8.68 17.99 -0.46
N MET A 129 -8.41 17.08 -1.39
CA MET A 129 -7.04 16.67 -1.73
C MET A 129 -6.21 17.88 -2.19
N LEU A 130 -6.78 18.74 -3.06
CA LEU A 130 -6.09 19.97 -3.48
C LEU A 130 -5.94 20.96 -2.31
N LYS A 131 -6.94 21.11 -1.44
CA LYS A 131 -6.82 21.96 -0.23
C LYS A 131 -5.66 21.51 0.67
N MET A 132 -5.44 20.21 0.82
CA MET A 132 -4.33 19.65 1.58
C MET A 132 -2.98 19.78 0.85
N MET A 133 -2.99 19.73 -0.49
CA MET A 133 -1.77 19.79 -1.28
C MET A 133 -1.03 21.14 -1.12
N PRO A 134 0.31 21.12 -0.94
CA PRO A 134 1.11 22.34 -0.95
C PRO A 134 0.98 23.10 -2.28
N GLU A 135 0.79 24.42 -2.18
CA GLU A 135 0.50 25.30 -3.32
C GLU A 135 1.57 25.23 -4.42
N LYS A 136 2.85 25.07 -4.06
CA LYS A 136 3.97 24.90 -5.00
C LYS A 136 3.73 23.77 -6.02
N TYR A 137 2.92 22.77 -5.70
CA TYR A 137 2.59 21.68 -6.62
C TYR A 137 1.44 22.05 -7.57
N MET A 138 0.52 22.92 -7.16
CA MET A 138 -0.45 23.54 -8.06
C MET A 138 0.24 24.43 -9.08
N ASP A 139 1.26 25.19 -8.66
CA ASP A 139 2.08 25.98 -9.57
C ASP A 139 2.76 25.11 -10.63
N LYS A 140 3.35 23.99 -10.19
CA LYS A 140 3.96 23.00 -11.09
C LYS A 140 2.94 22.38 -12.04
N PHE A 141 1.73 22.08 -11.56
CA PHE A 141 0.66 21.58 -12.41
C PHE A 141 0.29 22.60 -13.49
N LEU A 142 -0.03 23.84 -13.09
CA LEU A 142 -0.50 24.89 -14.01
C LEU A 142 0.57 25.33 -15.02
N THR A 143 1.84 25.11 -14.71
CA THR A 143 2.97 25.42 -15.59
C THR A 143 3.53 24.20 -16.33
N ASN A 144 2.91 23.03 -16.19
CA ASN A 144 3.29 21.79 -16.85
C ASN A 144 3.12 21.92 -18.38
N ASP A 145 4.13 21.52 -19.14
CA ASP A 145 4.14 21.63 -20.60
C ASP A 145 3.14 20.69 -21.29
N GLY A 146 2.59 19.70 -20.58
CA GLY A 146 1.49 18.85 -21.03
C GLY A 146 0.13 19.56 -21.04
N LEU A 147 -0.01 20.73 -20.40
CA LEU A 147 -1.24 21.53 -20.44
C LEU A 147 -1.25 22.46 -21.64
N LYS A 148 -2.33 22.39 -22.44
CA LYS A 148 -2.53 23.29 -23.57
C LYS A 148 -2.99 24.66 -23.09
N LYS A 149 -2.39 25.72 -23.65
CA LYS A 149 -2.74 27.11 -23.33
C LYS A 149 -4.24 27.37 -23.54
N GLU A 150 -4.82 26.81 -24.59
CA GLU A 150 -6.22 26.98 -24.95
C GLU A 150 -7.16 26.36 -23.91
N GLU A 151 -6.76 25.26 -23.27
CA GLU A 151 -7.53 24.63 -22.18
C GLU A 151 -7.50 25.52 -20.94
N LEU A 152 -6.32 26.02 -20.57
CA LEU A 152 -6.15 26.97 -19.46
C LEU A 152 -6.96 28.25 -19.68
N LEU A 153 -6.89 28.85 -20.87
CA LEU A 153 -7.65 30.06 -21.20
C LEU A 153 -9.16 29.82 -21.09
N LYS A 154 -9.65 28.63 -21.47
CA LYS A 154 -11.07 28.28 -21.29
C LYS A 154 -11.45 28.17 -19.83
N SER A 155 -10.62 27.54 -19.00
CA SER A 155 -10.85 27.45 -17.56
C SER A 155 -10.83 28.81 -16.87
N LEU A 156 -9.95 29.72 -17.31
CA LEU A 156 -9.86 31.09 -16.77
C LEU A 156 -11.13 31.93 -16.98
N MET A 157 -11.96 31.61 -17.99
CA MET A 157 -13.26 32.29 -18.16
C MET A 157 -14.21 32.07 -16.98
N GLY A 158 -14.01 31.01 -16.19
CA GLY A 158 -14.79 30.74 -14.98
C GLY A 158 -14.34 31.55 -13.75
N LEU A 159 -13.27 32.34 -13.86
CA LEU A 159 -12.79 33.18 -12.75
C LEU A 159 -13.48 34.55 -12.72
N PRO A 160 -13.62 35.14 -11.53
CA PRO A 160 -14.17 36.48 -11.40
C PRO A 160 -13.19 37.54 -11.97
N PRO A 161 -13.70 38.67 -12.48
CA PRO A 161 -12.86 39.73 -13.06
C PRO A 161 -11.76 40.23 -12.11
N GLU A 162 -12.02 40.24 -10.81
CA GLU A 162 -11.06 40.68 -9.80
C GLU A 162 -9.81 39.78 -9.76
N ALA A 163 -9.99 38.46 -9.90
CA ALA A 163 -8.90 37.48 -9.96
C ALA A 163 -8.07 37.66 -11.24
N LEU A 164 -8.74 37.75 -12.39
CA LEU A 164 -8.09 37.95 -13.69
C LEU A 164 -7.32 39.27 -13.76
N SER A 165 -7.86 40.33 -13.15
CA SER A 165 -7.20 41.63 -13.05
C SER A 165 -5.92 41.54 -12.21
N LYS A 166 -5.93 40.83 -11.07
CA LYS A 166 -4.72 40.57 -10.26
C LYS A 166 -3.67 39.81 -11.07
N MET A 167 -4.07 38.80 -11.83
CA MET A 167 -3.15 38.04 -12.70
C MET A 167 -2.47 38.92 -13.76
N ILE A 168 -3.21 39.82 -14.39
CA ILE A 168 -2.65 40.76 -15.38
C ILE A 168 -1.69 41.74 -14.69
N GLN A 169 -2.11 42.33 -13.58
CA GLN A 169 -1.33 43.30 -12.82
C GLN A 169 -0.03 42.71 -12.28
N SER A 170 -0.03 41.45 -11.84
CA SER A 170 1.17 40.80 -11.28
C SER A 170 2.33 40.70 -12.29
N VAL A 171 2.01 40.70 -13.59
CA VAL A 171 2.99 40.58 -14.67
C VAL A 171 3.27 41.92 -15.35
N THR A 172 2.24 42.76 -15.56
CA THR A 172 2.37 44.01 -16.31
C THR A 172 2.62 45.24 -15.43
N GLY A 173 2.32 45.14 -14.13
CA GLY A 173 2.30 46.28 -13.20
C GLY A 173 1.19 47.30 -13.46
N LYS A 174 0.24 46.99 -14.35
CA LYS A 174 -0.82 47.90 -14.80
C LYS A 174 -2.19 47.21 -14.77
N PRO A 175 -3.28 47.96 -14.56
CA PRO A 175 -4.63 47.40 -14.68
C PRO A 175 -4.91 46.93 -16.12
N PRO A 176 -5.90 46.03 -16.31
CA PRO A 176 -6.30 45.56 -17.64
C PRO A 176 -6.66 46.70 -18.59
N GLN A 177 -6.23 46.62 -19.85
CA GLN A 177 -6.34 47.75 -20.79
C GLN A 177 -7.71 47.88 -21.45
N ASN A 178 -8.43 46.76 -21.59
CA ASN A 178 -9.66 46.67 -22.39
C ASN A 178 -10.92 46.44 -21.54
N VAL A 179 -10.94 46.95 -20.31
CA VAL A 179 -12.03 46.74 -19.36
C VAL A 179 -12.62 48.10 -18.97
N ASN A 180 -13.94 48.26 -19.12
CA ASN A 180 -14.64 49.46 -18.67
C ASN A 180 -15.75 49.11 -17.66
N PRO A 181 -16.13 50.05 -16.76
CA PRO A 181 -17.14 49.79 -15.73
C PRO A 181 -18.57 49.53 -16.25
N SER A 182 -18.85 49.80 -17.52
CA SER A 182 -20.17 49.60 -18.13
C SER A 182 -20.37 48.18 -18.69
N MET A 183 -19.29 47.39 -18.77
CA MET A 183 -19.34 45.98 -19.19
C MET A 183 -19.92 45.10 -18.07
N SER A 184 -20.71 44.11 -18.46
CA SER A 184 -21.10 43.01 -17.57
C SER A 184 -19.87 42.24 -17.07
N LYS A 185 -19.99 41.52 -15.95
CA LYS A 185 -18.86 40.74 -15.40
C LYS A 185 -18.29 39.74 -16.41
N ASP A 186 -19.17 39.10 -17.19
CA ASP A 186 -18.76 38.12 -18.19
C ASP A 186 -17.97 38.76 -19.34
N GLU A 187 -18.40 39.94 -19.80
CA GLU A 187 -17.67 40.72 -20.80
C GLU A 187 -16.30 41.18 -20.28
N GLN A 188 -16.22 41.59 -19.02
CA GLN A 188 -14.96 41.97 -18.39
C GLN A 188 -14.00 40.78 -18.31
N SER A 189 -14.46 39.63 -17.83
CA SER A 189 -13.66 38.39 -17.79
C SER A 189 -13.19 37.97 -19.18
N ALA A 190 -14.07 38.01 -20.19
CA ALA A 190 -13.72 37.66 -21.56
C ALA A 190 -12.60 38.57 -22.12
N ALA A 191 -12.69 39.89 -21.90
CA ALA A 191 -11.66 40.84 -22.32
C ALA A 191 -10.31 40.60 -21.61
N MET A 192 -10.33 40.30 -20.31
CA MET A 192 -9.11 39.99 -19.55
C MET A 192 -8.48 38.65 -19.98
N VAL A 193 -9.28 37.61 -20.25
CA VAL A 193 -8.79 36.33 -20.79
C VAL A 193 -8.18 36.52 -22.19
N GLN A 194 -8.78 37.39 -23.02
CA GLN A 194 -8.18 37.75 -24.31
C GLN A 194 -6.83 38.44 -24.14
N GLU A 195 -6.67 39.35 -23.18
CA GLU A 195 -5.39 39.98 -22.86
C GLU A 195 -4.34 38.94 -22.42
N LEU A 196 -4.72 38.02 -21.52
CA LEU A 196 -3.87 36.89 -21.09
C LEU A 196 -3.47 35.98 -22.26
N SER A 197 -4.34 35.79 -23.25
CA SER A 197 -4.06 34.98 -24.44
C SER A 197 -2.93 35.54 -25.31
N GLN A 198 -2.76 36.87 -25.32
CA GLN A 198 -1.73 37.56 -26.11
C GLN A 198 -0.38 37.62 -25.40
N MET A 199 -0.31 37.26 -24.11
CA MET A 199 0.96 37.21 -23.38
C MET A 199 1.88 36.13 -23.96
N ASN A 200 3.18 36.45 -23.97
CA ASN A 200 4.21 35.47 -24.26
C ASN A 200 4.16 34.32 -23.21
N PRO A 201 4.69 33.12 -23.54
CA PRO A 201 4.56 31.95 -22.68
C PRO A 201 5.10 32.15 -21.25
N GLN A 202 6.20 32.88 -21.07
CA GLN A 202 6.78 33.12 -19.75
C GLN A 202 5.88 34.01 -18.89
N ASN A 203 5.37 35.09 -19.48
CA ASN A 203 4.46 36.01 -18.81
C ASN A 203 3.13 35.33 -18.47
N PHE A 204 2.61 34.47 -19.37
CA PHE A 204 1.42 33.69 -19.10
C PHE A 204 1.62 32.72 -17.92
N LYS A 205 2.74 31.97 -17.88
CA LYS A 205 3.07 31.10 -16.73
C LYS A 205 3.21 31.89 -15.42
N LYS A 206 3.83 33.08 -15.45
CA LYS A 206 3.92 33.98 -14.29
C LYS A 206 2.54 34.45 -13.80
N ALA A 207 1.65 34.77 -14.72
CA ALA A 207 0.27 35.14 -14.38
C ALA A 207 -0.46 33.98 -13.69
N LEU A 208 -0.32 32.75 -14.19
CA LEU A 208 -0.94 31.56 -13.60
C LEU A 208 -0.47 31.29 -12.17
N VAL A 209 0.84 31.35 -11.90
CA VAL A 209 1.37 31.09 -10.54
C VAL A 209 1.04 32.22 -9.56
N SER A 210 0.67 33.40 -10.04
CA SER A 210 0.26 34.54 -9.20
C SER A 210 -1.16 34.45 -8.65
N MET A 211 -1.96 33.49 -9.13
CA MET A 211 -3.31 33.23 -8.63
C MET A 211 -3.29 32.86 -7.14
N GLU A 212 -4.36 33.17 -6.44
CA GLU A 212 -4.59 32.68 -5.08
C GLU A 212 -4.92 31.18 -5.10
N LYS A 213 -4.71 30.49 -3.98
CA LYS A 213 -4.86 29.03 -3.90
C LYS A 213 -6.25 28.56 -4.34
N GLU A 214 -7.30 29.26 -3.92
CA GLU A 214 -8.69 28.94 -4.25
C GLU A 214 -8.97 29.05 -5.75
N GLU A 215 -8.33 29.99 -6.43
CA GLU A 215 -8.44 30.16 -7.89
C GLU A 215 -7.70 29.02 -8.60
N LYS A 216 -6.50 28.66 -8.14
CA LYS A 216 -5.75 27.50 -8.66
C LYS A 216 -6.57 26.22 -8.53
N ILE A 217 -7.19 25.99 -7.38
CA ILE A 217 -8.06 24.82 -7.14
C ILE A 217 -9.19 24.77 -8.16
N LYS A 218 -9.91 25.88 -8.38
CA LYS A 218 -11.01 25.94 -9.38
C LYS A 218 -10.55 25.57 -10.78
N ILE A 219 -9.41 26.11 -11.21
CA ILE A 219 -8.85 25.82 -12.54
C ILE A 219 -8.45 24.35 -12.65
N ILE A 220 -7.76 23.80 -11.64
CA ILE A 220 -7.34 22.40 -11.64
C ILE A 220 -8.56 21.47 -11.63
N MET A 221 -9.59 21.79 -10.86
CA MET A 221 -10.85 21.03 -10.83
C MET A 221 -11.51 21.02 -12.22
N ASP A 222 -11.71 22.18 -12.86
CA ASP A 222 -12.31 22.26 -14.20
C ASP A 222 -11.52 21.44 -15.25
N LEU A 223 -10.19 21.49 -15.19
CA LEU A 223 -9.33 20.72 -16.08
C LEU A 223 -9.44 19.20 -15.83
N THR A 224 -9.40 18.78 -14.57
CA THR A 224 -9.41 17.36 -14.18
C THR A 224 -10.81 16.72 -14.18
N GLU A 225 -11.87 17.52 -14.18
CA GLU A 225 -13.23 17.05 -14.44
C GLU A 225 -13.45 16.69 -15.91
N LYS A 226 -12.88 17.49 -16.82
CA LYS A 226 -12.93 17.24 -18.28
C LYS A 226 -12.05 16.08 -18.70
N ASP A 227 -10.93 15.87 -18.01
CA ASP A 227 -9.94 14.83 -18.32
C ASP A 227 -9.24 14.36 -17.04
N LYS A 228 -9.61 13.15 -16.58
CA LYS A 228 -9.09 12.58 -15.33
C LYS A 228 -7.60 12.26 -15.40
N ASP A 229 -7.04 12.03 -16.57
CA ASP A 229 -5.60 11.74 -16.72
C ASP A 229 -4.74 12.94 -16.38
N LYS A 230 -5.31 14.15 -16.40
CA LYS A 230 -4.61 15.36 -15.98
C LYS A 230 -4.16 15.31 -14.54
N TRP A 231 -4.79 14.53 -13.67
CA TRP A 231 -4.25 14.31 -12.32
C TRP A 231 -2.79 13.86 -12.38
N LEU A 232 -2.42 13.00 -13.33
CA LEU A 232 -1.06 12.49 -13.46
C LEU A 232 -0.02 13.54 -13.89
N LEU A 233 -0.45 14.76 -14.22
CA LEU A 233 0.44 15.91 -14.46
C LEU A 233 1.04 16.48 -13.16
N PHE A 234 0.45 16.16 -12.00
CA PHE A 234 1.11 16.41 -10.73
C PHE A 234 2.38 15.55 -10.62
N PRO A 235 3.47 16.12 -10.06
CA PRO A 235 4.65 15.33 -9.74
C PRO A 235 4.35 14.38 -8.57
N GLN A 236 5.10 13.28 -8.45
CA GLN A 236 4.86 12.27 -7.41
C GLN A 236 4.94 12.85 -6.00
N GLU A 237 5.86 13.80 -5.79
CA GLU A 237 6.06 14.47 -4.51
C GLU A 237 4.85 15.28 -4.07
N ALA A 238 3.95 15.66 -4.99
CA ALA A 238 2.70 16.31 -4.64
C ALA A 238 1.85 15.37 -3.78
N TYR A 239 1.63 14.15 -4.26
CA TYR A 239 0.84 13.14 -3.54
C TYR A 239 1.53 12.68 -2.27
N LEU A 240 2.84 12.40 -2.32
CA LEU A 240 3.59 11.98 -1.13
C LEU A 240 3.53 13.04 -0.04
N SER A 241 3.67 14.32 -0.38
CA SER A 241 3.58 15.41 0.61
C SER A 241 2.17 15.54 1.20
N THR A 242 1.11 15.27 0.41
CA THR A 242 -0.26 15.25 0.91
C THR A 242 -0.46 14.06 1.87
N VAL A 243 0.07 12.89 1.54
CA VAL A 243 -0.01 11.70 2.40
C VAL A 243 0.79 11.89 3.70
N GLU A 244 1.94 12.57 3.65
CA GLU A 244 2.79 12.86 4.82
C GLU A 244 2.08 13.75 5.86
N MET A 245 1.13 14.58 5.43
CA MET A 245 0.33 15.41 6.33
C MET A 245 -0.77 14.64 7.07
N LEU A 246 -1.00 13.37 6.70
CA LEU A 246 -2.07 12.57 7.29
C LEU A 246 -1.66 12.00 8.65
N PRO A 247 -2.63 11.92 9.59
CA PRO A 247 -2.53 11.00 10.71
C PRO A 247 -2.23 9.57 10.22
N LYS A 248 -1.44 8.83 10.99
CA LYS A 248 -0.99 7.47 10.61
C LYS A 248 -2.17 6.53 10.31
N ASP A 249 -3.24 6.62 11.09
CA ASP A 249 -4.46 5.85 10.91
C ASP A 249 -5.14 6.15 9.57
N MET A 250 -5.25 7.42 9.18
CA MET A 250 -5.78 7.82 7.86
C MET A 250 -4.84 7.40 6.72
N MET A 251 -3.53 7.49 6.91
CA MET A 251 -2.55 6.98 5.95
C MET A 251 -2.75 5.49 5.72
N ILE A 252 -2.88 4.70 6.79
CA ILE A 252 -3.14 3.25 6.68
C ILE A 252 -4.50 3.00 6.02
N GLN A 253 -5.56 3.72 6.42
CA GLN A 253 -6.87 3.58 5.80
C GLN A 253 -6.84 3.86 4.29
N SER A 254 -6.04 4.83 3.85
CA SER A 254 -5.85 5.14 2.42
C SER A 254 -5.24 3.97 1.65
N MET A 255 -4.43 3.12 2.30
CA MET A 255 -3.82 1.93 1.69
C MET A 255 -4.85 0.85 1.31
N ASN A 256 -6.10 0.95 1.78
CA ASN A 256 -7.18 0.06 1.32
C ASN A 256 -7.42 0.15 -0.20
N ALA A 257 -7.02 1.26 -0.83
CA ALA A 257 -7.06 1.43 -2.29
C ALA A 257 -6.02 0.57 -3.02
N LEU A 258 -4.96 0.13 -2.34
CA LEU A 258 -3.91 -0.68 -2.94
C LEU A 258 -4.39 -2.10 -3.22
N GLU A 259 -3.70 -2.74 -4.17
CA GLU A 259 -3.88 -4.16 -4.43
C GLU A 259 -3.26 -4.99 -3.31
N THR A 260 -3.77 -6.21 -3.11
CA THR A 260 -3.25 -7.12 -2.08
C THR A 260 -1.79 -7.47 -2.32
N SER A 261 -1.35 -7.56 -3.56
CA SER A 261 0.05 -7.81 -3.92
C SER A 261 0.99 -6.68 -3.49
N ASP A 262 0.59 -5.41 -3.64
CA ASP A 262 1.40 -4.28 -3.15
C ASP A 262 1.53 -4.30 -1.62
N MET A 263 0.42 -4.60 -0.94
CA MET A 263 0.41 -4.68 0.52
C MET A 263 1.23 -5.88 1.02
N ALA A 264 1.17 -7.02 0.33
CA ALA A 264 1.99 -8.19 0.60
C ALA A 264 3.49 -7.86 0.48
N GLU A 265 3.91 -7.19 -0.61
CA GLU A 265 5.29 -6.73 -0.78
C GLU A 265 5.75 -5.80 0.37
N MET A 266 4.86 -4.91 0.83
CA MET A 266 5.16 -4.04 1.97
C MET A 266 5.29 -4.82 3.28
N ILE A 267 4.40 -5.77 3.54
CA ILE A 267 4.42 -6.63 4.74
C ILE A 267 5.68 -7.50 4.76
N ASN A 268 6.11 -8.00 3.60
CA ASN A 268 7.31 -8.84 3.48
C ASN A 268 8.61 -8.13 3.87
N ILE A 269 8.60 -6.80 4.03
CA ILE A 269 9.75 -6.05 4.57
C ILE A 269 9.92 -6.25 6.09
N LEU A 270 8.92 -6.81 6.78
CA LEU A 270 9.02 -7.10 8.21
C LEU A 270 10.17 -8.08 8.50
N PRO A 271 10.86 -7.92 9.64
CA PRO A 271 11.74 -8.96 10.17
C PRO A 271 10.98 -10.26 10.39
N ASP A 272 11.66 -11.40 10.28
CA ASP A 272 11.05 -12.75 10.33
C ASP A 272 10.11 -12.94 11.52
N GLU A 273 10.51 -12.48 12.70
CA GLU A 273 9.70 -12.61 13.92
C GLU A 273 8.38 -11.84 13.83
N MET A 274 8.43 -10.60 13.32
CA MET A 274 7.25 -9.75 13.16
C MET A 274 6.34 -10.25 12.02
N LEU A 275 6.95 -10.73 10.92
CA LEU A 275 6.23 -11.36 9.82
C LEU A 275 5.49 -12.61 10.31
N THR A 276 6.19 -13.47 11.07
CA THR A 276 5.63 -14.69 11.67
C THR A 276 4.46 -14.37 12.59
N GLN A 277 4.61 -13.37 13.46
CA GLN A 277 3.52 -12.93 14.34
C GLN A 277 2.33 -12.38 13.54
N SER A 278 2.60 -11.61 12.49
CA SER A 278 1.57 -11.02 11.62
C SER A 278 0.76 -12.08 10.87
N LEU A 279 1.43 -13.13 10.39
CA LEU A 279 0.80 -14.24 9.67
C LEU A 279 -0.09 -15.13 10.55
N THR A 280 -0.09 -14.95 11.87
CA THR A 280 -1.10 -15.59 12.74
C THR A 280 -2.52 -15.09 12.47
N LEU A 281 -2.66 -13.95 11.78
CA LEU A 281 -3.94 -13.38 11.35
C LEU A 281 -4.55 -14.09 10.12
N VAL A 282 -3.79 -14.93 9.41
CA VAL A 282 -4.35 -15.75 8.32
C VAL A 282 -5.44 -16.65 8.87
N HIS A 283 -6.57 -16.73 8.14
CA HIS A 283 -7.71 -17.54 8.54
C HIS A 283 -7.29 -19.01 8.74
N PRO A 284 -7.71 -19.69 9.83
CA PRO A 284 -7.27 -21.06 10.12
C PRO A 284 -7.50 -22.05 8.98
N GLU A 285 -8.63 -21.96 8.28
CA GLU A 285 -8.91 -22.82 7.12
C GLU A 285 -7.95 -22.57 5.96
N VAL A 286 -7.65 -21.30 5.65
CA VAL A 286 -6.72 -20.95 4.57
C VAL A 286 -5.30 -21.37 4.92
N PHE A 287 -4.88 -21.18 6.18
CA PHE A 287 -3.59 -21.66 6.65
C PHE A 287 -3.49 -23.20 6.59
N ALA A 288 -4.52 -23.91 7.02
CA ALA A 288 -4.58 -25.37 6.96
C ALA A 288 -4.51 -25.88 5.50
N GLU A 289 -5.25 -25.27 4.59
CA GLU A 289 -5.19 -25.58 3.15
C GLU A 289 -3.78 -25.37 2.59
N SER A 290 -3.17 -24.23 2.90
CA SER A 290 -1.81 -23.91 2.44
C SER A 290 -0.76 -24.87 2.98
N LEU A 291 -0.88 -25.32 4.24
CA LEU A 291 -0.02 -26.34 4.83
C LEU A 291 -0.18 -27.70 4.15
N LEU A 292 -1.42 -28.13 3.85
CA LEU A 292 -1.68 -29.39 3.15
C LEU A 292 -1.18 -29.40 1.70
N GLN A 293 -1.13 -28.25 1.06
CA GLN A 293 -0.64 -28.15 -0.32
C GLN A 293 0.89 -28.13 -0.38
N ASN A 294 1.54 -27.47 0.57
CA ASN A 294 2.95 -27.08 0.42
C ASN A 294 3.88 -27.65 1.49
N ASN A 295 3.38 -28.18 2.62
CA ASN A 295 4.17 -28.53 3.79
C ASN A 295 3.76 -29.86 4.45
N THR A 296 3.29 -30.84 3.66
CA THR A 296 2.86 -32.15 4.20
C THR A 296 3.98 -32.93 4.90
N ASP A 297 5.23 -32.78 4.45
CA ASP A 297 6.39 -33.39 5.10
C ASP A 297 6.63 -32.83 6.51
N LEU A 298 6.48 -31.52 6.69
CA LEU A 298 6.57 -30.89 8.01
C LEU A 298 5.46 -31.42 8.93
N LEU A 299 4.22 -31.48 8.43
CA LEU A 299 3.08 -32.00 9.20
C LEU A 299 3.29 -33.46 9.60
N ALA A 300 3.82 -34.29 8.70
CA ALA A 300 4.11 -35.69 8.99
C ALA A 300 5.22 -35.82 10.04
N GLN A 301 6.29 -35.02 9.95
CA GLN A 301 7.35 -35.00 10.96
C GLN A 301 6.84 -34.63 12.35
N LEU A 302 5.94 -33.65 12.45
CA LEU A 302 5.30 -33.28 13.71
C LEU A 302 4.49 -34.42 14.32
N LEU A 303 3.87 -35.27 13.49
CA LEU A 303 3.17 -36.47 13.97
C LEU A 303 4.11 -37.61 14.38
N THR A 304 5.32 -37.66 13.85
CA THR A 304 6.33 -38.64 14.27
C THR A 304 7.09 -38.24 15.53
N ALA A 305 7.10 -36.94 15.84
CA ALA A 305 7.79 -36.39 17.00
C ALA A 305 6.91 -36.28 18.26
N ALA A 306 5.58 -36.39 18.11
CA ALA A 306 4.58 -36.32 19.18
C ALA A 306 4.18 -37.71 19.70
#